data_AF-A0AAV9TJ91-F1
#
_entry.id   AF-A0AAV9TJ91-F1
#
_cell.length_a   1.000
_cell.length_b   1.000
_cell.length_c   1.000
_cell.angle_alpha   90.00
_cell.angle_beta   90.00
_cell.angle_gamma   90.00
#
_symmetry.space_group_name_H-M   'P 1'
#
loop_
_entity.id
_entity.type
_entity.pdbx_description
1 polymer ?
#
loop_
_entity_poly.entity_id
_entity_poly.type
_entity_poly.pdbx_seq_one_letter_code
_entity_poly.pdbx_strand_id
1 'polypeptide(L)'
;MDPPDPLPLRITRSASSSSSLHFKPRDRKLHLLVAANGPRDISWAQTLVVRLSKSSAIDMRAIVDDAVPRLTQTVITMQNRSMTLPLGPSRAGSEADVDDIEFYRQQAFELVEWADLLVLAPIDADNMAKMMAGIADTFLLEVLRGWDMTKKILLVPGMSTHMWENPVTKRQLNKINAKWPWVRAMPPILWHYDGAHKNPKRIVNWNGFNDVLGIIKNQADLLGLGRDVDVVTHLGYLASGDPRVYSNLPPEIWTIILDYAGDWELAQALGIFTNLPMPHPWKLHPSDPDDPLKVYEHELEWLVLTCDSTSVCKKLLQSPPAFHELPALVIKLLIRFSLIEVLAWMEANRPDLFQAFDGKVLATKASAYFGRPDVLDYWKESRYFRGRHQQCYDAEALDGASKNGYIQVLDWWWRRSGLPLRFTEAALEQASGKGHLLVLEWWRDAAAQDDTIVLRPGKSLLWAAQHGQIDVIRWWMASGIPVAHGDGVAKIASRWGQVGVLELWRKLKGDDKLAFDGEVLVQPTIHQHIGVLEWWRKFAYGELEGMEGRKHRVEYRTCDIEEALEDSIGDQEPVRRWWASNGLNLGLRNVEWMRPRYL
;
A
#
# COMPACT_ATOMS: atom_id res chain seq x y z
N MET A 1 27.87 48.95 26.52
CA MET A 1 28.17 47.50 26.41
C MET A 1 26.82 46.83 26.37
N ASP A 2 26.35 46.58 25.16
CA ASP A 2 25.11 45.87 24.86
C ASP A 2 25.47 44.66 23.99
N PRO A 3 24.76 43.53 24.12
CA PRO A 3 25.09 42.30 23.40
C PRO A 3 24.69 42.42 21.91
N PRO A 4 25.39 41.74 20.99
CA PRO A 4 25.10 41.85 19.57
C PRO A 4 23.88 41.00 19.19
N ASP A 5 23.03 41.55 18.32
CA ASP A 5 21.86 40.90 17.72
C ASP A 5 22.23 39.60 16.97
N PRO A 6 21.37 38.56 17.01
CA PRO A 6 21.55 37.37 16.21
C PRO A 6 21.18 37.65 14.75
N LEU A 7 22.14 37.46 13.85
CA LEU A 7 21.96 37.56 12.40
C LEU A 7 20.90 36.55 11.90
N PRO A 8 20.02 36.93 10.96
CA PRO A 8 19.03 36.02 10.39
C PRO A 8 19.71 34.94 9.52
N LEU A 9 19.44 33.67 9.84
CA LEU A 9 19.81 32.50 9.03
C LEU A 9 19.21 32.64 7.62
N ARG A 10 20.04 33.05 6.66
CA ARG A 10 19.71 32.94 5.23
C ARG A 10 19.66 31.46 4.84
N ILE A 11 18.44 30.93 4.74
CA ILE A 11 18.19 29.64 4.11
C ILE A 11 18.43 29.83 2.60
N THR A 12 19.62 29.44 2.13
CA THR A 12 19.94 29.38 0.70
C THR A 12 19.30 28.15 0.09
N ARG A 13 18.39 28.35 -0.86
CA ARG A 13 17.75 27.31 -1.68
C ARG A 13 18.79 26.51 -2.45
N SER A 14 18.83 25.19 -2.26
CA SER A 14 19.27 24.28 -3.31
C SER A 14 18.06 23.94 -4.17
N ALA A 15 18.01 24.45 -5.40
CA ALA A 15 17.10 23.97 -6.42
C ALA A 15 17.53 22.55 -6.82
N SER A 16 17.13 21.54 -6.04
CA SER A 16 17.11 20.17 -6.52
C SER A 16 15.89 20.04 -7.42
N SER A 17 16.12 20.02 -8.73
CA SER A 17 15.17 19.48 -9.69
C SER A 17 14.81 18.07 -9.27
N SER A 18 13.69 17.94 -8.56
CA SER A 18 13.05 16.67 -8.26
C SER A 18 12.49 16.11 -9.56
N SER A 19 13.37 15.56 -10.40
CA SER A 19 12.97 14.59 -11.40
C SER A 19 12.58 13.33 -10.62
N SER A 20 11.30 13.29 -10.27
CA SER A 20 10.62 12.16 -9.65
C SER A 20 10.70 10.95 -10.59
N LEU A 21 11.83 10.24 -10.58
CA LEU A 21 11.84 8.87 -11.04
C LEU A 21 10.91 8.12 -10.10
N HIS A 22 9.70 7.86 -10.60
CA HIS A 22 8.61 7.17 -9.95
C HIS A 22 9.13 5.97 -9.16
N PHE A 23 9.41 6.18 -7.89
CA PHE A 23 9.34 5.11 -6.92
C PHE A 23 7.85 4.84 -6.80
N LYS A 24 7.33 3.88 -7.57
CA LYS A 24 6.00 3.33 -7.30
C LYS A 24 6.10 2.82 -5.86
N PRO A 25 5.49 3.48 -4.85
CA PRO A 25 5.40 2.87 -3.53
C PRO A 25 4.74 1.53 -3.82
N ARG A 26 5.44 0.40 -3.56
CA ARG A 26 5.01 -0.97 -3.92
C ARG A 26 3.50 -0.97 -3.96
N ASP A 27 2.92 -0.95 -5.17
CA ASP A 27 1.49 -0.77 -5.29
C ASP A 27 0.93 -1.97 -4.55
N ARG A 28 0.42 -1.78 -3.33
CA ARG A 28 -0.24 -2.86 -2.61
C ARG A 28 -1.48 -3.14 -3.43
N LYS A 29 -1.33 -4.12 -4.31
CA LYS A 29 -2.35 -4.64 -5.19
C LYS A 29 -3.33 -5.39 -4.31
N LEU A 30 -4.59 -5.43 -4.73
CA LEU A 30 -5.54 -6.35 -4.15
C LEU A 30 -5.08 -7.77 -4.51
N HIS A 31 -4.69 -8.56 -3.52
CA HIS A 31 -4.45 -9.98 -3.72
C HIS A 31 -5.79 -10.73 -3.69
N LEU A 32 -6.28 -11.09 -4.87
CA LEU A 32 -7.59 -11.71 -5.07
C LEU A 32 -7.42 -13.22 -5.27
N LEU A 33 -8.04 -14.00 -4.39
CA LEU A 33 -8.17 -15.44 -4.56
C LEU A 33 -9.54 -15.76 -5.17
N VAL A 34 -9.55 -16.37 -6.35
CA VAL A 34 -10.79 -16.78 -7.03
C VAL A 34 -10.91 -18.28 -6.95
N ALA A 35 -11.93 -18.79 -6.26
CA ALA A 35 -12.19 -20.22 -6.22
C ALA A 35 -13.48 -20.57 -6.96
N ALA A 36 -13.46 -21.67 -7.70
CA ALA A 36 -14.64 -22.24 -8.32
C ALA A 36 -14.59 -23.76 -8.24
N ASN A 37 -15.68 -24.36 -7.80
CA ASN A 37 -15.86 -25.80 -7.81
C ASN A 37 -17.11 -26.18 -8.62
N GLY A 38 -17.12 -27.41 -9.09
CA GLY A 38 -18.11 -27.91 -10.04
C GLY A 38 -17.53 -28.06 -11.44
N PRO A 39 -17.51 -29.27 -12.03
CA PRO A 39 -16.76 -29.61 -13.24
C PRO A 39 -17.19 -28.91 -14.54
N ARG A 40 -18.25 -28.09 -14.52
CA ARG A 40 -18.71 -27.32 -15.70
C ARG A 40 -18.95 -25.83 -15.43
N ASP A 41 -18.69 -25.36 -14.21
CA ASP A 41 -19.06 -24.01 -13.77
C ASP A 41 -17.85 -23.07 -13.58
N ILE A 42 -16.65 -23.55 -13.93
CA ILE A 42 -15.37 -22.82 -13.87
C ILE A 42 -15.30 -21.66 -14.90
N SER A 43 -16.20 -21.64 -15.88
CA SER A 43 -16.29 -20.59 -16.90
C SER A 43 -16.51 -19.19 -16.31
N TRP A 44 -17.21 -19.10 -15.18
CA TRP A 44 -17.45 -17.83 -14.49
C TRP A 44 -16.19 -17.30 -13.81
N ALA A 45 -15.46 -18.14 -13.09
CA ALA A 45 -14.14 -17.78 -12.55
C ALA A 45 -13.17 -17.36 -13.65
N GLN A 46 -13.13 -18.09 -14.77
CA GLN A 46 -12.31 -17.71 -15.92
C GLN A 46 -12.71 -16.34 -16.49
N THR A 47 -14.02 -16.10 -16.66
CA THR A 47 -14.50 -14.82 -17.20
C THR A 47 -14.17 -13.66 -16.27
N LEU A 48 -14.28 -13.87 -14.96
CA LEU A 48 -13.91 -12.90 -13.93
C LEU A 48 -12.42 -12.57 -13.98
N VAL A 49 -11.54 -13.58 -14.03
CA VAL A 49 -10.08 -13.39 -14.13
C VAL A 49 -9.71 -12.65 -15.41
N VAL A 50 -10.28 -13.02 -16.57
CA VAL A 50 -9.98 -12.36 -17.85
C VAL A 50 -10.45 -10.90 -17.88
N ARG A 51 -11.59 -10.59 -17.24
CA ARG A 51 -12.09 -9.21 -17.15
C ARG A 51 -11.23 -8.35 -16.24
N LEU A 52 -10.72 -8.92 -15.15
CA LEU A 52 -9.91 -8.22 -14.15
C LEU A 52 -8.43 -8.15 -14.49
N SER A 53 -7.92 -9.01 -15.37
CA SER A 53 -6.49 -9.03 -15.76
C SER A 53 -6.02 -7.74 -16.42
N LYS A 54 -6.95 -6.91 -16.93
CA LYS A 54 -6.65 -5.57 -17.45
C LYS A 54 -6.28 -4.56 -16.37
N SER A 55 -6.64 -4.83 -15.11
CA SER A 55 -6.35 -3.92 -13.99
C SER A 55 -4.98 -4.21 -13.42
N SER A 56 -4.08 -3.23 -13.46
CA SER A 56 -2.75 -3.34 -12.85
C SER A 56 -2.77 -3.38 -11.32
N ALA A 57 -3.89 -2.97 -10.70
CA ALA A 57 -4.08 -2.87 -9.27
C ALA A 57 -4.50 -4.19 -8.58
N ILE A 58 -4.78 -5.25 -9.35
CA ILE A 58 -5.27 -6.53 -8.83
C ILE A 58 -4.27 -7.62 -9.23
N ASP A 59 -3.84 -8.41 -8.25
CA ASP A 59 -3.04 -9.61 -8.45
C ASP A 59 -3.90 -10.83 -8.08
N MET A 60 -3.90 -11.85 -8.92
CA MET A 60 -4.91 -12.91 -8.87
C MET A 60 -4.28 -14.30 -8.80
N ARG A 61 -4.87 -15.16 -7.98
CA ARG A 61 -4.64 -16.61 -7.96
C ARG A 61 -5.98 -17.33 -8.00
N ALA A 62 -5.99 -18.56 -8.53
CA ALA A 62 -7.22 -19.32 -8.67
C ALA A 62 -7.15 -20.72 -8.05
N ILE A 63 -8.25 -21.19 -7.45
CA ILE A 63 -8.43 -22.58 -6.99
C ILE A 63 -9.60 -23.18 -7.77
N VAL A 64 -9.36 -24.21 -8.57
CA VAL A 64 -10.40 -24.83 -9.41
C VAL A 64 -10.31 -26.35 -9.42
N ASP A 65 -11.44 -27.04 -9.56
CA ASP A 65 -11.45 -28.52 -9.66
C ASP A 65 -10.70 -29.00 -10.92
N ASP A 66 -10.87 -28.28 -12.04
CA ASP A 66 -10.24 -28.60 -13.32
C ASP A 66 -9.55 -27.37 -13.93
N ALA A 67 -8.25 -27.49 -14.20
CA ALA A 67 -7.42 -26.37 -14.64
C ALA A 67 -7.58 -26.15 -16.15
N VAL A 68 -8.31 -25.09 -16.53
CA VAL A 68 -8.49 -24.71 -17.94
C VAL A 68 -7.23 -24.00 -18.47
N PRO A 69 -6.71 -24.33 -19.68
CA PRO A 69 -5.47 -23.74 -20.21
C PRO A 69 -5.46 -22.21 -20.27
N ARG A 70 -6.60 -21.57 -20.58
CA ARG A 70 -6.69 -20.11 -20.62
C ARG A 70 -6.54 -19.47 -19.23
N LEU A 71 -7.01 -20.16 -18.19
CA LEU A 71 -6.90 -19.68 -16.81
C LEU A 71 -5.46 -19.81 -16.31
N THR A 72 -4.82 -20.96 -16.54
CA THR A 72 -3.43 -21.23 -16.15
C THR A 72 -2.42 -20.34 -16.85
N GLN A 73 -2.72 -19.87 -18.06
CA GLN A 73 -1.91 -18.88 -18.79
C GLN A 73 -2.02 -17.46 -18.21
N THR A 74 -3.12 -17.14 -17.54
CA THR A 74 -3.39 -15.77 -17.04
C THR A 74 -2.96 -15.61 -15.58
N VAL A 75 -3.19 -16.62 -14.74
CA VAL A 75 -2.95 -16.58 -13.30
C VAL A 75 -2.42 -17.91 -12.78
N ILE A 76 -1.72 -17.86 -11.64
CA ILE A 76 -1.34 -19.06 -10.89
C ILE A 76 -2.63 -19.78 -10.49
N THR A 77 -2.79 -21.00 -10.97
CA THR A 77 -3.99 -21.81 -10.76
C THR A 77 -3.60 -23.08 -10.01
N MET A 78 -4.31 -23.35 -8.93
CA MET A 78 -4.14 -24.53 -8.08
C MET A 78 -5.36 -25.43 -8.22
N GLN A 79 -5.11 -26.74 -8.23
CA GLN A 79 -6.17 -27.72 -8.36
C GLN A 79 -6.81 -27.98 -7.01
N ASN A 80 -8.14 -27.92 -6.92
CA ASN A 80 -8.88 -28.33 -5.74
C ASN A 80 -8.85 -29.85 -5.61
N ARG A 81 -7.97 -30.36 -4.75
CA ARG A 81 -7.78 -31.80 -4.51
C ARG A 81 -8.43 -32.25 -3.21
N SER A 82 -8.76 -33.54 -3.14
CA SER A 82 -9.12 -34.19 -1.89
C SER A 82 -7.91 -34.25 -0.97
N MET A 83 -8.11 -33.89 0.30
CA MET A 83 -7.10 -33.90 1.37
C MET A 83 -7.26 -35.14 2.28
N THR A 84 -8.09 -36.10 1.87
CA THR A 84 -8.31 -37.35 2.61
C THR A 84 -7.42 -38.46 2.09
N LEU A 85 -6.81 -39.21 3.01
CA LEU A 85 -6.03 -40.40 2.66
C LEU A 85 -6.95 -41.46 2.02
N PRO A 86 -6.51 -42.16 0.97
CA PRO A 86 -7.30 -43.24 0.37
C PRO A 86 -7.61 -44.33 1.41
N LEU A 87 -8.88 -44.53 1.72
CA LEU A 87 -9.32 -45.65 2.56
C LEU A 87 -9.60 -46.86 1.67
N GLY A 88 -8.63 -47.75 1.51
CA GLY A 88 -8.81 -49.02 0.80
C GLY A 88 -7.70 -50.03 1.10
N PRO A 89 -8.01 -51.35 1.16
CA PRO A 89 -7.04 -52.40 1.51
C PRO A 89 -5.90 -52.56 0.47
N SER A 90 -6.05 -51.96 -0.71
CA SER A 90 -5.08 -52.05 -1.82
C SER A 90 -4.16 -50.81 -1.95
N ARG A 91 -4.36 -49.79 -1.12
CA ARG A 91 -3.55 -48.55 -1.06
C ARG A 91 -3.56 -48.03 0.38
N ALA A 92 -2.78 -48.67 1.25
CA ALA A 92 -2.36 -47.99 2.47
C ALA A 92 -1.65 -46.70 2.04
N GLY A 93 -2.07 -45.55 2.58
CA GLY A 93 -1.54 -44.23 2.20
C GLY A 93 -0.01 -44.26 2.19
N SER A 94 0.58 -43.98 1.03
CA SER A 94 2.03 -43.96 0.90
C SER A 94 2.60 -42.77 1.67
N GLU A 95 3.85 -42.82 2.11
CA GLU A 95 4.54 -41.64 2.69
C GLU A 95 4.44 -40.43 1.74
N ALA A 96 4.48 -40.67 0.43
CA ALA A 96 4.29 -39.64 -0.59
C ALA A 96 2.90 -38.97 -0.54
N ASP A 97 1.82 -39.70 -0.22
CA ASP A 97 0.48 -39.11 -0.09
C ASP A 97 0.38 -38.21 1.16
N VAL A 98 1.11 -38.54 2.23
CA VAL A 98 1.17 -37.74 3.46
C VAL A 98 1.97 -36.46 3.23
N ASP A 99 3.13 -36.57 2.59
CA ASP A 99 3.98 -35.43 2.22
C ASP A 99 3.25 -34.48 1.26
N ASP A 100 2.51 -35.03 0.28
CA ASP A 100 1.67 -34.25 -0.62
C ASP A 100 0.58 -33.47 0.14
N ILE A 101 -0.13 -34.12 1.08
CA ILE A 101 -1.16 -33.45 1.89
C ILE A 101 -0.54 -32.31 2.72
N GLU A 102 0.61 -32.53 3.34
CA GLU A 102 1.27 -31.51 4.16
C GLU A 102 1.76 -30.33 3.30
N PHE A 103 2.29 -30.60 2.10
CA PHE A 103 2.63 -29.59 1.12
C PHE A 103 1.42 -28.71 0.74
N TYR A 104 0.25 -29.32 0.51
CA TYR A 104 -0.98 -28.55 0.24
C TYR A 104 -1.46 -27.79 1.46
N ARG A 105 -1.30 -28.29 2.69
CA ARG A 105 -1.61 -27.50 3.90
C ARG A 105 -0.74 -26.27 4.03
N GLN A 106 0.56 -26.40 3.77
CA GLN A 106 1.47 -25.26 3.77
C GLN A 106 1.05 -24.24 2.70
N GLN A 107 0.74 -24.68 1.47
CA GLN A 107 0.25 -23.77 0.43
C GLN A 107 -1.08 -23.10 0.81
N ALA A 108 -1.99 -23.81 1.47
CA ALA A 108 -3.24 -23.23 1.95
C ALA A 108 -2.98 -22.10 2.96
N PHE A 109 -2.06 -22.33 3.90
CA PHE A 109 -1.60 -21.31 4.85
C PHE A 109 -1.03 -20.08 4.13
N GLU A 110 -0.09 -20.28 3.21
CA GLU A 110 0.55 -19.20 2.45
C GLU A 110 -0.46 -18.40 1.60
N LEU A 111 -1.48 -19.07 1.02
CA LEU A 111 -2.55 -18.42 0.28
C LEU A 111 -3.45 -17.57 1.16
N VAL A 112 -3.79 -18.07 2.35
CA VAL A 112 -4.62 -17.34 3.32
C VAL A 112 -3.87 -16.09 3.79
N GLU A 113 -2.55 -16.16 4.01
CA GLU A 113 -1.74 -14.98 4.33
C GLU A 113 -1.67 -14.00 3.15
N TRP A 114 -1.44 -14.50 1.94
CA TRP A 114 -1.29 -13.71 0.72
C TRP A 114 -2.57 -12.98 0.29
N ALA A 115 -3.74 -13.64 0.32
CA ALA A 115 -4.97 -13.10 -0.21
C ALA A 115 -5.59 -12.02 0.69
N ASP A 116 -6.11 -10.94 0.12
CA ASP A 116 -6.89 -9.89 0.80
C ASP A 116 -8.41 -10.14 0.67
N LEU A 117 -8.85 -10.81 -0.41
CA LEU A 117 -10.25 -11.08 -0.75
C LEU A 117 -10.39 -12.47 -1.39
N LEU A 118 -11.38 -13.25 -0.95
CA LEU A 118 -11.75 -14.52 -1.57
C LEU A 118 -13.08 -14.39 -2.31
N VAL A 119 -13.13 -14.87 -3.55
CA VAL A 119 -14.36 -14.91 -4.36
C VAL A 119 -14.64 -16.35 -4.74
N LEU A 120 -15.75 -16.88 -4.23
CA LEU A 120 -16.27 -18.20 -4.56
C LEU A 120 -17.29 -18.05 -5.70
N ALA A 121 -16.91 -18.38 -6.94
CA ALA A 121 -17.71 -18.08 -8.13
C ALA A 121 -17.66 -19.21 -9.20
N PRO A 122 -18.48 -20.26 -9.05
CA PRO A 122 -19.41 -20.53 -7.95
C PRO A 122 -18.84 -21.44 -6.85
N ILE A 123 -19.57 -21.51 -5.72
CA ILE A 123 -19.51 -22.63 -4.76
C ILE A 123 -20.72 -23.57 -4.93
N ASP A 124 -20.48 -24.86 -5.09
CA ASP A 124 -21.52 -25.89 -5.16
C ASP A 124 -22.21 -26.15 -3.80
N ALA A 125 -23.36 -26.83 -3.84
CA ALA A 125 -24.14 -27.11 -2.63
C ALA A 125 -23.41 -28.03 -1.63
N ASP A 126 -22.56 -28.95 -2.10
CA ASP A 126 -21.81 -29.88 -1.24
C ASP A 126 -20.73 -29.15 -0.43
N ASN A 127 -19.85 -28.40 -1.10
CA ASN A 127 -18.80 -27.67 -0.41
C ASN A 127 -19.38 -26.54 0.44
N MET A 128 -20.48 -25.90 0.03
CA MET A 128 -21.18 -24.94 0.89
C MET A 128 -21.69 -25.62 2.17
N ALA A 129 -22.25 -26.83 2.09
CA ALA A 129 -22.70 -27.57 3.25
C ALA A 129 -21.54 -28.01 4.16
N LYS A 130 -20.44 -28.48 3.57
CA LYS A 130 -19.21 -28.89 4.27
C LYS A 130 -18.54 -27.72 4.98
N MET A 131 -18.40 -26.58 4.31
CA MET A 131 -17.92 -25.33 4.90
C MET A 131 -18.73 -24.96 6.14
N MET A 132 -20.07 -25.02 6.05
CA MET A 132 -20.97 -24.70 7.16
C MET A 132 -20.91 -25.71 8.32
N ALA A 133 -20.49 -26.94 8.05
CA ALA A 133 -20.26 -28.00 9.03
C ALA A 133 -18.83 -28.01 9.59
N GLY A 134 -17.92 -27.21 9.03
CA GLY A 134 -16.51 -27.17 9.42
C GLY A 134 -15.67 -28.33 8.90
N ILE A 135 -16.14 -29.02 7.84
CA ILE A 135 -15.41 -30.11 7.18
C ILE A 135 -14.39 -29.50 6.21
N ALA A 136 -13.14 -29.95 6.29
CA ALA A 136 -12.01 -29.50 5.48
C ALA A 136 -11.33 -30.68 4.78
N ASP A 137 -12.09 -31.40 3.95
CA ASP A 137 -11.64 -32.59 3.23
C ASP A 137 -11.13 -32.30 1.81
N THR A 138 -11.15 -31.04 1.37
CA THR A 138 -10.60 -30.56 0.10
C THR A 138 -9.68 -29.36 0.31
N PHE A 139 -8.78 -29.11 -0.63
CA PHE A 139 -7.86 -27.97 -0.57
C PHE A 139 -8.59 -26.62 -0.43
N LEU A 140 -9.70 -26.44 -1.15
CA LEU A 140 -10.54 -25.25 -1.01
C LEU A 140 -11.15 -25.14 0.40
N LEU A 141 -11.63 -26.24 0.97
CA LEU A 141 -12.23 -26.23 2.31
C LEU A 141 -11.17 -26.02 3.41
N GLU A 142 -9.92 -26.46 3.21
CA GLU A 142 -8.79 -26.16 4.09
C GLU A 142 -8.50 -24.65 4.12
N VAL A 143 -8.45 -24.01 2.95
CA VAL A 143 -8.32 -22.53 2.83
C VAL A 143 -9.47 -21.81 3.52
N LEU A 144 -10.72 -22.26 3.31
CA LEU A 144 -11.90 -21.67 3.95
C LEU A 144 -11.88 -21.84 5.47
N ARG A 145 -11.34 -22.96 5.98
CA ARG A 145 -11.26 -23.25 7.41
C ARG A 145 -10.21 -22.39 8.12
N GLY A 146 -9.10 -22.12 7.44
CA GLY A 146 -8.00 -21.26 7.91
C GLY A 146 -8.22 -19.76 7.68
N TRP A 147 -9.27 -19.37 6.96
CA TRP A 147 -9.49 -17.99 6.53
C TRP A 147 -9.57 -16.99 7.69
N ASP A 148 -8.87 -15.87 7.53
CA ASP A 148 -8.90 -14.75 8.48
C ASP A 148 -10.26 -14.02 8.42
N MET A 149 -10.99 -14.01 9.53
CA MET A 149 -12.32 -13.37 9.64
C MET A 149 -12.28 -11.84 9.45
N THR A 150 -11.10 -11.22 9.45
CA THR A 150 -10.95 -9.80 9.11
C THR A 150 -11.00 -9.55 7.59
N LYS A 151 -10.82 -10.60 6.77
CA LYS A 151 -10.81 -10.54 5.31
C LYS A 151 -12.16 -10.99 4.74
N LYS A 152 -12.67 -10.28 3.73
CA LYS A 152 -14.00 -10.55 3.17
C LYS A 152 -13.99 -11.77 2.24
N ILE A 153 -15.14 -12.45 2.16
CA ILE A 153 -15.44 -13.52 1.19
C ILE A 153 -16.69 -13.12 0.42
N LEU A 154 -16.63 -13.11 -0.91
CA LEU A 154 -17.81 -13.05 -1.77
C LEU A 154 -18.21 -14.47 -2.15
N LEU A 155 -19.40 -14.89 -1.73
CA LEU A 155 -19.90 -16.23 -1.95
C LEU A 155 -21.02 -16.21 -2.97
N VAL A 156 -20.77 -16.76 -4.16
CA VAL A 156 -21.77 -16.94 -5.22
C VAL A 156 -22.18 -18.43 -5.25
N PRO A 157 -23.36 -18.80 -4.73
CA PRO A 157 -23.81 -20.19 -4.77
C PRO A 157 -24.11 -20.64 -6.20
N GLY A 158 -23.68 -21.83 -6.60
CA GLY A 158 -24.00 -22.43 -7.89
C GLY A 158 -24.69 -23.78 -7.70
N MET A 159 -25.98 -23.88 -8.04
CA MET A 159 -26.75 -25.11 -7.82
C MET A 159 -27.99 -25.21 -8.71
N SER A 160 -28.64 -26.38 -8.70
CA SER A 160 -29.89 -26.54 -9.43
C SER A 160 -31.02 -25.74 -8.78
N THR A 161 -32.06 -25.39 -9.55
CA THR A 161 -33.26 -24.71 -9.02
C THR A 161 -33.88 -25.48 -7.85
N HIS A 162 -33.97 -26.80 -7.94
CA HIS A 162 -34.48 -27.66 -6.86
C HIS A 162 -33.59 -27.66 -5.62
N MET A 163 -32.27 -27.60 -5.77
CA MET A 163 -31.35 -27.46 -4.64
C MET A 163 -31.49 -26.09 -3.96
N TRP A 164 -31.72 -25.03 -4.74
CA TRP A 164 -31.92 -23.68 -4.21
C TRP A 164 -33.21 -23.54 -3.40
N GLU A 165 -34.31 -24.13 -3.88
CA GLU A 165 -35.61 -24.13 -3.22
C GLU A 165 -35.64 -24.97 -1.93
N ASN A 166 -34.63 -25.83 -1.72
CA ASN A 166 -34.56 -26.71 -0.56
C ASN A 166 -34.48 -25.92 0.76
N PRO A 167 -35.30 -26.26 1.79
CA PRO A 167 -35.23 -25.63 3.10
C PRO A 167 -33.84 -25.66 3.77
N VAL A 168 -33.01 -26.67 3.48
CA VAL A 168 -31.65 -26.78 4.00
C VAL A 168 -30.77 -25.62 3.51
N THR A 169 -30.82 -25.34 2.21
CA THR A 169 -30.10 -24.22 1.57
C THR A 169 -30.52 -22.89 2.19
N LYS A 170 -31.83 -22.70 2.38
CA LYS A 170 -32.37 -21.49 3.01
C LYS A 170 -31.87 -21.31 4.45
N ARG A 171 -31.80 -22.39 5.23
CA ARG A 171 -31.23 -22.38 6.59
C ARG A 171 -29.73 -22.06 6.58
N GLN A 172 -28.97 -22.62 5.64
CA GLN A 172 -27.53 -22.35 5.51
C GLN A 172 -27.27 -20.86 5.21
N LEU A 173 -27.95 -20.30 4.22
CA LEU A 173 -27.82 -18.89 3.85
C LEU A 173 -28.23 -17.95 4.98
N ASN A 174 -29.34 -18.25 5.69
CA ASN A 174 -29.73 -17.46 6.86
C ASN A 174 -28.67 -17.49 7.96
N LYS A 175 -28.02 -18.64 8.17
CA LYS A 175 -26.93 -18.76 9.15
C LYS A 175 -25.68 -17.99 8.72
N ILE A 176 -25.33 -18.01 7.43
CA ILE A 176 -24.23 -17.21 6.86
C ILE A 176 -24.51 -15.73 7.12
N ASN A 177 -25.66 -15.22 6.65
CA ASN A 177 -26.01 -13.81 6.75
C ASN A 177 -26.12 -13.33 8.21
N ALA A 178 -26.54 -14.19 9.14
CA ALA A 178 -26.72 -13.82 10.54
C ALA A 178 -25.45 -13.95 11.39
N LYS A 179 -24.55 -14.89 11.08
CA LYS A 179 -23.42 -15.22 11.95
C LYS A 179 -22.05 -14.91 11.36
N TRP A 180 -21.92 -14.81 10.05
CA TRP A 180 -20.65 -14.67 9.34
C TRP A 180 -20.59 -13.34 8.59
N PRO A 181 -20.38 -12.21 9.29
CA PRO A 181 -20.38 -10.88 8.67
C PRO A 181 -19.27 -10.68 7.63
N TRP A 182 -18.21 -11.49 7.68
CA TRP A 182 -17.14 -11.48 6.68
C TRP A 182 -17.51 -12.20 5.38
N VAL A 183 -18.61 -12.97 5.33
CA VAL A 183 -19.08 -13.69 4.14
C VAL A 183 -20.32 -13.00 3.58
N ARG A 184 -20.20 -12.45 2.37
CA ARG A 184 -21.32 -11.86 1.64
C ARG A 184 -21.86 -12.86 0.63
N ALA A 185 -23.08 -13.34 0.86
CA ALA A 185 -23.81 -14.13 -0.11
C ALA A 185 -24.30 -13.24 -1.26
N MET A 186 -23.94 -13.61 -2.49
CA MET A 186 -24.32 -12.97 -3.74
C MET A 186 -25.47 -13.72 -4.42
N PRO A 187 -26.16 -13.13 -5.40
CA PRO A 187 -27.20 -13.82 -6.16
C PRO A 187 -26.67 -15.13 -6.76
N PRO A 188 -27.41 -16.24 -6.64
CA PRO A 188 -26.92 -17.55 -7.06
C PRO A 188 -26.89 -17.72 -8.58
N ILE A 189 -26.00 -18.60 -9.04
CA ILE A 189 -25.97 -19.12 -10.40
C ILE A 189 -26.85 -20.36 -10.43
N LEU A 190 -28.07 -20.21 -10.93
CA LEU A 190 -29.06 -21.29 -11.00
C LEU A 190 -29.02 -21.98 -12.36
N TRP A 191 -29.22 -23.29 -12.34
CA TRP A 191 -29.31 -24.10 -13.55
C TRP A 191 -30.38 -25.18 -13.47
N HIS A 192 -30.83 -25.65 -14.62
CA HIS A 192 -31.73 -26.80 -14.74
C HIS A 192 -31.26 -27.71 -15.89
N TYR A 193 -31.70 -28.97 -15.87
CA TYR A 193 -31.51 -29.87 -17.00
C TYR A 193 -32.72 -29.77 -17.94
N ASP A 194 -32.47 -29.48 -19.20
CA ASP A 194 -33.45 -29.55 -20.29
C ASP A 194 -33.16 -30.80 -21.13
N GLY A 195 -34.19 -31.51 -21.58
CA GLY A 195 -34.12 -32.84 -22.20
C GLY A 195 -33.43 -32.91 -23.57
N ALA A 196 -32.72 -31.86 -24.00
CA ALA A 196 -32.09 -31.77 -25.31
C ALA A 196 -30.72 -32.50 -25.37
N HIS A 197 -30.58 -33.42 -26.32
CA HIS A 197 -29.52 -34.44 -26.41
C HIS A 197 -28.08 -33.99 -26.77
N LYS A 198 -27.67 -32.73 -26.54
CA LYS A 198 -26.26 -32.33 -26.72
C LYS A 198 -25.66 -31.47 -25.61
N ASN A 199 -26.45 -30.73 -24.84
CA ASN A 199 -26.01 -30.04 -23.63
C ASN A 199 -27.21 -29.85 -22.70
N PRO A 200 -27.42 -30.75 -21.73
CA PRO A 200 -28.66 -30.76 -20.96
C PRO A 200 -28.69 -29.63 -19.92
N LYS A 201 -27.55 -29.12 -19.44
CA LYS A 201 -27.50 -28.09 -18.38
C LYS A 201 -27.70 -26.68 -18.97
N ARG A 202 -28.79 -26.00 -18.61
CA ARG A 202 -29.06 -24.58 -18.95
C ARG A 202 -28.94 -23.70 -17.70
N ILE A 203 -28.16 -22.64 -17.82
CA ILE A 203 -27.99 -21.63 -16.77
C ILE A 203 -29.08 -20.56 -16.94
N VAL A 204 -29.76 -20.22 -15.85
CA VAL A 204 -30.70 -19.10 -15.80
C VAL A 204 -29.92 -17.80 -15.85
N ASN A 205 -30.39 -16.80 -16.60
CA ASN A 205 -29.72 -15.50 -16.75
C ASN A 205 -29.26 -14.97 -15.38
N TRP A 206 -27.94 -14.90 -15.19
CA TRP A 206 -27.33 -14.45 -13.94
C TRP A 206 -26.84 -13.01 -14.11
N ASN A 207 -27.52 -12.09 -13.42
CA ASN A 207 -27.23 -10.66 -13.49
C ASN A 207 -26.18 -10.22 -12.45
N GLY A 208 -25.86 -11.07 -11.47
CA GLY A 208 -24.97 -10.74 -10.35
C GLY A 208 -23.47 -10.64 -10.71
N PHE A 209 -23.08 -10.94 -11.95
CA PHE A 209 -21.68 -10.86 -12.39
C PHE A 209 -21.12 -9.44 -12.31
N ASN A 210 -21.90 -8.44 -12.73
CA ASN A 210 -21.46 -7.05 -12.70
C ASN A 210 -21.34 -6.53 -11.27
N ASP A 211 -22.21 -6.99 -10.36
CA ASP A 211 -22.15 -6.65 -8.95
C ASP A 211 -20.84 -7.18 -8.34
N VAL A 212 -20.52 -8.47 -8.56
CA VAL A 212 -19.25 -9.06 -8.07
C VAL A 212 -18.04 -8.29 -8.61
N LEU A 213 -18.05 -7.96 -9.91
CA LEU A 213 -16.96 -7.20 -10.53
C LEU A 213 -16.85 -5.77 -9.98
N GLY A 214 -17.98 -5.12 -9.70
CA GLY A 214 -18.05 -3.80 -9.07
C GLY A 214 -17.45 -3.81 -7.67
N ILE A 215 -17.84 -4.78 -6.83
CA ILE A 215 -17.33 -4.94 -5.46
C ILE A 215 -15.81 -5.12 -5.46
N ILE A 216 -15.29 -5.99 -6.32
CA ILE A 216 -13.84 -6.25 -6.40
C ILE A 216 -13.07 -5.00 -6.80
N LYS A 217 -13.57 -4.25 -7.80
CA LYS A 217 -12.95 -2.99 -8.22
C LYS A 217 -12.99 -1.95 -7.11
N ASN A 218 -14.14 -1.78 -6.47
CA ASN A 218 -14.30 -0.86 -5.34
C ASN A 218 -13.33 -1.19 -4.20
N GLN A 219 -13.13 -2.48 -3.89
CA GLN A 219 -12.16 -2.92 -2.89
C GLN A 219 -10.70 -2.65 -3.33
N ALA A 220 -10.38 -2.84 -4.60
CA ALA A 220 -9.06 -2.50 -5.14
C ALA A 220 -8.80 -0.98 -5.05
N ASP A 221 -9.80 -0.17 -5.39
CA ASP A 221 -9.75 1.29 -5.30
C ASP A 221 -9.60 1.74 -3.83
N LEU A 222 -10.31 1.11 -2.90
CA LEU A 222 -10.17 1.33 -1.45
C LEU A 222 -8.76 1.03 -0.92
N LEU A 223 -8.09 0.00 -1.44
CA LEU A 223 -6.69 -0.29 -1.08
C LEU A 223 -5.72 0.78 -1.63
N GLY A 224 -6.01 1.33 -2.82
CA GLY A 224 -5.25 2.43 -3.42
C GLY A 224 -5.54 3.81 -2.80
N LEU A 225 -6.66 3.94 -2.09
CA LEU A 225 -7.19 5.21 -1.57
C LEU A 225 -6.21 5.94 -0.63
N GLY A 226 -5.98 7.23 -0.90
CA GLY A 226 -5.11 8.11 -0.10
C GLY A 226 -3.65 8.16 -0.56
N ARG A 227 -3.23 7.32 -1.52
CA ARG A 227 -1.85 7.34 -2.07
C ARG A 227 -1.58 8.50 -3.04
N ASP A 228 -2.64 9.08 -3.58
CA ASP A 228 -2.63 10.31 -4.38
C ASP A 228 -2.40 11.56 -3.52
N VAL A 229 -2.53 11.43 -2.20
CA VAL A 229 -2.32 12.49 -1.24
C VAL A 229 -0.84 12.50 -0.82
N ASP A 230 0.07 12.79 -1.75
CA ASP A 230 1.42 13.22 -1.37
C ASP A 230 1.30 14.65 -0.83
N VAL A 231 0.93 14.80 0.45
CA VAL A 231 0.96 16.13 1.09
C VAL A 231 2.42 16.55 1.20
N VAL A 232 2.76 17.67 0.59
CA VAL A 232 3.97 18.43 0.95
C VAL A 232 3.71 19.05 2.32
N THR A 233 3.86 18.27 3.40
CA THR A 233 3.77 18.77 4.78
C THR A 233 5.09 19.46 5.14
N HIS A 234 5.28 20.68 4.64
CA HIS A 234 6.15 21.67 5.25
C HIS A 234 5.28 22.79 5.85
N LEU A 235 4.51 22.48 6.89
CA LEU A 235 3.96 23.52 7.76
C LEU A 235 3.94 23.05 9.21
N GLY A 236 4.59 23.86 10.03
CA GLY A 236 4.71 23.66 11.46
C GLY A 236 3.39 23.85 12.20
N TYR A 237 3.39 23.30 13.41
CA TYR A 237 2.47 23.50 14.52
C TYR A 237 1.53 24.72 14.37
N LEU A 238 0.23 24.47 14.21
CA LEU A 238 -0.80 25.39 14.67
C LEU A 238 -1.48 24.74 15.87
N ALA A 239 -1.33 25.39 17.02
CA ALA A 239 -1.92 24.99 18.28
C ALA A 239 -3.46 24.92 18.14
N SER A 240 -4.04 23.91 18.80
CA SER A 240 -5.49 23.73 18.92
C SER A 240 -6.12 24.98 19.55
N GLY A 241 -6.95 25.68 18.78
CA GLY A 241 -7.80 26.77 19.23
C GLY A 241 -9.11 26.76 18.42
N ASP A 242 -10.23 26.91 19.13
CA ASP A 242 -11.63 26.87 18.71
C ASP A 242 -11.94 27.64 17.39
N PRO A 243 -12.93 27.20 16.58
CA PRO A 243 -13.03 27.54 15.17
C PRO A 243 -13.87 28.80 14.95
N ARG A 244 -13.26 29.79 14.31
CA ARG A 244 -13.88 30.69 13.30
C ARG A 244 -12.75 31.43 12.59
N VAL A 245 -11.94 30.67 11.85
CA VAL A 245 -11.02 31.27 10.90
C VAL A 245 -11.85 31.72 9.70
N TYR A 246 -12.41 32.92 9.78
CA TYR A 246 -12.76 33.66 8.57
C TYR A 246 -11.44 33.93 7.86
N SER A 247 -11.18 33.21 6.79
CA SER A 247 -9.97 33.39 6.00
C SER A 247 -10.03 34.76 5.31
N ASN A 248 -9.36 35.75 5.92
CA ASN A 248 -9.24 37.12 5.41
C ASN A 248 -8.38 37.25 4.13
N LEU A 249 -8.08 36.15 3.44
CA LEU A 249 -7.26 36.16 2.23
C LEU A 249 -8.16 36.26 0.99
N PRO A 250 -7.81 37.12 0.01
CA PRO A 250 -8.49 37.13 -1.28
C PRO A 250 -8.46 35.75 -1.96
N PRO A 251 -9.49 35.42 -2.76
CA PRO A 251 -9.59 34.12 -3.44
C PRO A 251 -8.38 33.82 -4.33
N GLU A 252 -7.74 34.84 -4.91
CA GLU A 252 -6.54 34.69 -5.75
C GLU A 252 -5.34 34.17 -4.97
N ILE A 253 -5.21 34.57 -3.69
CA ILE A 253 -4.14 34.05 -2.81
C ILE A 253 -4.42 32.59 -2.46
N TRP A 254 -5.69 32.24 -2.25
CA TRP A 254 -6.07 30.85 -2.05
C TRP A 254 -5.81 29.99 -3.27
N THR A 255 -6.07 30.48 -4.48
CA THR A 255 -5.71 29.81 -5.73
C THR A 255 -4.21 29.49 -5.77
N ILE A 256 -3.36 30.47 -5.46
CA ILE A 256 -1.89 30.27 -5.44
C ILE A 256 -1.49 29.23 -4.39
N ILE A 257 -2.06 29.29 -3.20
CA ILE A 257 -1.75 28.35 -2.11
C ILE A 257 -2.17 26.92 -2.50
N LEU A 258 -3.37 26.74 -3.04
CA LEU A 258 -3.90 25.43 -3.40
C LEU A 258 -3.21 24.86 -4.64
N ASP A 259 -2.87 25.69 -5.63
CA ASP A 259 -2.04 25.30 -6.79
C ASP A 259 -0.66 24.83 -6.33
N TYR A 260 -0.04 25.52 -5.35
CA TYR A 260 1.24 25.10 -4.78
C TYR A 260 1.12 23.80 -3.97
N ALA A 261 0.04 23.63 -3.22
CA ALA A 261 -0.23 22.42 -2.43
C ALA A 261 -0.61 21.22 -3.30
N GLY A 262 -1.04 21.43 -4.55
CA GLY A 262 -1.51 20.37 -5.45
C GLY A 262 -2.86 19.77 -5.04
N ASP A 263 -3.66 20.48 -4.25
CA ASP A 263 -4.89 19.95 -3.63
C ASP A 263 -6.17 20.40 -4.36
N TRP A 264 -6.46 19.75 -5.49
CA TRP A 264 -7.65 20.04 -6.30
C TRP A 264 -8.95 19.75 -5.55
N GLU A 265 -9.02 18.67 -4.76
CA GLU A 265 -10.25 18.28 -4.06
C GLU A 265 -10.61 19.29 -2.98
N LEU A 266 -9.64 19.77 -2.20
CA LEU A 266 -9.89 20.83 -1.21
C LEU A 266 -10.33 22.12 -1.89
N ALA A 267 -9.74 22.48 -3.04
CA ALA A 267 -10.14 23.65 -3.80
C ALA A 267 -11.60 23.59 -4.25
N GLN A 268 -12.01 22.46 -4.82
CA GLN A 268 -13.40 22.25 -5.22
C GLN A 268 -14.37 22.28 -4.04
N ALA A 269 -14.01 21.66 -2.91
CA ALA A 269 -14.83 21.68 -1.70
C ALA A 269 -15.05 23.08 -1.14
N LEU A 270 -14.06 23.96 -1.29
CA LEU A 270 -14.13 25.36 -0.87
C LEU A 270 -14.74 26.29 -1.93
N GLY A 271 -15.01 25.78 -3.14
CA GLY A 271 -15.47 26.60 -4.28
C GLY A 271 -14.42 27.59 -4.80
N ILE A 272 -13.13 27.26 -4.65
CA ILE A 272 -12.01 28.11 -5.05
C ILE A 272 -11.47 27.64 -6.40
N PHE A 273 -11.22 28.59 -7.30
CA PHE A 273 -10.63 28.31 -8.61
C PHE A 273 -9.15 27.88 -8.48
N THR A 274 -8.73 26.89 -9.28
CA THR A 274 -7.33 26.40 -9.36
C THR A 274 -6.95 26.10 -10.80
N ASN A 275 -5.65 26.19 -11.10
CA ASN A 275 -5.10 25.79 -12.41
C ASN A 275 -4.72 24.30 -12.47
N LEU A 276 -4.92 23.57 -11.38
CA LEU A 276 -4.65 22.14 -11.29
C LEU A 276 -5.54 21.32 -12.25
N PRO A 277 -4.99 20.32 -12.96
CA PRO A 277 -5.80 19.41 -13.75
C PRO A 277 -6.67 18.54 -12.85
N MET A 278 -7.88 18.23 -13.32
CA MET A 278 -8.79 17.32 -12.61
C MET A 278 -8.11 15.95 -12.41
N PRO A 279 -8.05 15.41 -11.18
CA PRO A 279 -7.44 14.11 -10.91
C PRO A 279 -8.17 12.97 -11.64
N HIS A 280 -7.43 11.95 -12.06
CA HIS A 280 -7.95 10.82 -12.85
C HIS A 280 -9.18 10.07 -12.26
N PRO A 281 -9.35 9.92 -10.93
CA PRO A 281 -10.56 9.31 -10.38
C PRO A 281 -11.85 10.09 -10.69
N TRP A 282 -11.74 11.41 -10.85
CA TRP A 282 -12.86 12.30 -11.11
C TRP A 282 -13.22 12.34 -12.59
N LYS A 283 -14.52 12.37 -12.86
CA LYS A 283 -15.08 12.53 -14.21
C LYS A 283 -16.12 13.63 -14.17
N LEU A 284 -16.32 14.30 -15.31
CA LEU A 284 -17.38 15.31 -15.46
C LEU A 284 -18.76 14.69 -15.70
N HIS A 285 -18.80 13.43 -16.14
CA HIS A 285 -20.02 12.71 -16.47
C HIS A 285 -20.01 11.30 -15.85
N PRO A 286 -21.19 10.72 -15.57
CA PRO A 286 -21.31 9.34 -15.12
C PRO A 286 -20.60 8.38 -16.07
N SER A 287 -20.06 7.29 -15.52
CA SER A 287 -19.37 6.27 -16.34
C SER A 287 -20.33 5.55 -17.30
N ASP A 288 -21.59 5.43 -16.91
CA ASP A 288 -22.68 4.93 -17.74
C ASP A 288 -23.92 5.81 -17.50
N PRO A 289 -24.27 6.69 -18.46
CA PRO A 289 -25.44 7.57 -18.33
C PRO A 289 -26.78 6.83 -18.36
N ASP A 290 -26.82 5.61 -18.91
CA ASP A 290 -28.06 4.85 -19.06
C ASP A 290 -28.38 4.01 -17.81
N ASP A 291 -27.39 3.79 -16.93
CA ASP A 291 -27.56 3.09 -15.66
C ASP A 291 -27.89 4.09 -14.51
N PRO A 292 -29.13 4.06 -13.98
CA PRO A 292 -29.55 4.98 -12.92
C PRO A 292 -28.72 4.83 -11.63
N LEU A 293 -28.15 3.65 -11.37
CA LEU A 293 -27.29 3.44 -10.20
C LEU A 293 -25.95 4.17 -10.38
N LYS A 294 -25.36 4.12 -11.59
CA LYS A 294 -24.10 4.80 -11.90
C LYS A 294 -24.26 6.32 -11.93
N VAL A 295 -25.40 6.81 -12.39
CA VAL A 295 -25.75 8.23 -12.30
C VAL A 295 -25.87 8.66 -10.83
N TYR A 296 -26.58 7.88 -10.01
CA TYR A 296 -26.73 8.18 -8.58
C TYR A 296 -25.39 8.16 -7.83
N GLU A 297 -24.54 7.16 -8.07
CA GLU A 297 -23.19 7.07 -7.49
C GLU A 297 -22.36 8.32 -7.81
N HIS A 298 -22.35 8.72 -9.09
CA HIS A 298 -21.64 9.90 -9.56
C HIS A 298 -22.15 11.20 -8.92
N GLU A 299 -23.48 11.37 -8.84
CA GLU A 299 -24.08 12.52 -8.17
C GLU A 299 -23.73 12.57 -6.68
N LEU A 300 -23.68 11.41 -6.01
CA LEU A 300 -23.30 11.31 -4.61
C LEU A 300 -21.83 11.70 -4.40
N GLU A 301 -20.92 11.25 -5.26
CA GLU A 301 -19.48 11.61 -5.21
C GLU A 301 -19.28 13.13 -5.27
N TRP A 302 -19.90 13.80 -6.24
CA TRP A 302 -19.81 15.26 -6.38
C TRP A 302 -20.50 16.02 -5.23
N LEU A 303 -21.63 15.51 -4.74
CA LEU A 303 -22.35 16.13 -3.63
C LEU A 303 -21.52 16.06 -2.34
N VAL A 304 -20.87 14.93 -2.06
CA VAL A 304 -19.99 14.79 -0.88
C VAL A 304 -18.77 15.72 -0.97
N LEU A 305 -18.28 16.01 -2.18
CA LEU A 305 -17.18 16.96 -2.38
C LEU A 305 -17.60 18.41 -2.16
N THR A 306 -18.80 18.80 -2.61
CA THR A 306 -19.17 20.22 -2.81
C THR A 306 -20.26 20.74 -1.88
N CYS A 307 -21.03 19.87 -1.22
CA CYS A 307 -22.18 20.24 -0.40
C CYS A 307 -21.98 19.92 1.09
N ASP A 308 -22.90 20.42 1.91
CA ASP A 308 -22.90 20.25 3.35
C ASP A 308 -23.35 18.85 3.80
N SER A 309 -23.00 18.50 5.05
CA SER A 309 -23.33 17.21 5.67
C SER A 309 -24.83 16.87 5.59
N THR A 310 -25.72 17.88 5.70
CA THR A 310 -27.17 17.63 5.73
C THR A 310 -27.70 17.20 4.36
N SER A 311 -27.22 17.84 3.29
CA SER A 311 -27.54 17.46 1.92
C SER A 311 -27.03 16.05 1.60
N VAL A 312 -25.84 15.70 2.08
CA VAL A 312 -25.27 14.35 1.93
C VAL A 312 -26.16 13.32 2.61
N CYS A 313 -26.53 13.53 3.87
CA CYS A 313 -27.40 12.62 4.61
C CYS A 313 -28.77 12.46 3.92
N LYS A 314 -29.34 13.56 3.40
CA LYS A 314 -30.60 13.53 2.66
C LYS A 314 -30.49 12.72 1.37
N LYS A 315 -29.40 12.86 0.61
CA LYS A 315 -29.16 12.07 -0.61
C LYS A 315 -29.05 10.58 -0.26
N LEU A 316 -28.25 10.23 0.76
CA LEU A 316 -28.09 8.84 1.22
C LEU A 316 -29.41 8.21 1.69
N LEU A 317 -30.31 8.99 2.28
CA LEU A 317 -31.66 8.53 2.64
C LEU A 317 -32.50 8.18 1.39
N GLN A 318 -32.29 8.88 0.28
CA GLN A 318 -32.98 8.69 -0.99
C GLN A 318 -32.30 7.67 -1.91
N SER A 319 -31.39 6.83 -1.37
CA SER A 319 -30.65 5.88 -2.18
C SER A 319 -31.56 4.86 -2.86
N PRO A 320 -31.30 4.49 -4.14
CA PRO A 320 -32.00 3.41 -4.81
C PRO A 320 -31.92 2.08 -4.03
N PRO A 321 -32.91 1.17 -4.16
CA PRO A 321 -32.91 -0.10 -3.44
C PRO A 321 -31.74 -1.03 -3.81
N ALA A 322 -31.14 -0.86 -4.99
CA ALA A 322 -29.97 -1.61 -5.43
C ALA A 322 -28.63 -1.04 -4.90
N PHE A 323 -28.65 0.13 -4.23
CA PHE A 323 -27.46 0.78 -3.70
C PHE A 323 -27.06 0.15 -2.37
N HIS A 324 -26.10 -0.78 -2.44
CA HIS A 324 -25.63 -1.55 -1.29
C HIS A 324 -24.16 -1.31 -0.91
N GLU A 325 -23.43 -0.52 -1.71
CA GLU A 325 -22.03 -0.20 -1.47
C GLU A 325 -21.72 1.26 -1.71
N LEU A 326 -20.88 1.83 -0.86
CA LEU A 326 -20.35 3.16 -1.08
C LEU A 326 -19.21 3.13 -2.09
N PRO A 327 -19.18 4.06 -3.05
CA PRO A 327 -18.00 4.29 -3.88
C PRO A 327 -16.77 4.62 -3.03
N ALA A 328 -15.61 4.12 -3.43
CA ALA A 328 -14.34 4.39 -2.77
C ALA A 328 -14.09 5.90 -2.61
N LEU A 329 -14.48 6.71 -3.60
CA LEU A 329 -14.33 8.16 -3.55
C LEU A 329 -15.18 8.80 -2.45
N VAL A 330 -16.41 8.35 -2.24
CA VAL A 330 -17.24 8.82 -1.11
C VAL A 330 -16.58 8.48 0.22
N ILE A 331 -16.10 7.25 0.38
CA ILE A 331 -15.37 6.81 1.59
C ILE A 331 -14.13 7.69 1.81
N LYS A 332 -13.38 7.99 0.74
CA LYS A 332 -12.21 8.88 0.76
C LYS A 332 -12.57 10.23 1.34
N LEU A 333 -13.60 10.88 0.79
CA LEU A 333 -13.98 12.25 1.14
C LEU A 333 -14.52 12.35 2.56
N LEU A 334 -15.32 11.37 2.99
CA LEU A 334 -15.85 11.30 4.35
C LEU A 334 -14.73 11.27 5.40
N ILE A 335 -13.65 10.52 5.14
CA ILE A 335 -12.48 10.48 6.02
C ILE A 335 -11.60 11.71 5.83
N ARG A 336 -11.27 12.08 4.59
CA ARG A 336 -10.37 13.21 4.25
C ARG A 336 -10.85 14.53 4.84
N PHE A 337 -12.15 14.82 4.71
CA PHE A 337 -12.77 16.04 5.21
C PHE A 337 -13.38 15.89 6.60
N SER A 338 -13.18 14.74 7.25
CA SER A 338 -13.68 14.47 8.61
C SER A 338 -15.17 14.78 8.76
N LEU A 339 -15.98 14.26 7.84
CA LEU A 339 -17.43 14.45 7.83
C LEU A 339 -18.10 13.57 8.90
N ILE A 340 -17.79 13.84 10.17
CA ILE A 340 -18.20 13.03 11.33
C ILE A 340 -19.72 12.95 11.44
N GLU A 341 -20.43 14.03 11.13
CA GLU A 341 -21.91 14.06 11.15
C GLU A 341 -22.51 13.03 10.19
N VAL A 342 -21.94 12.92 8.97
CA VAL A 342 -22.38 11.95 7.97
C VAL A 342 -22.04 10.54 8.42
N LEU A 343 -20.84 10.30 8.96
CA LEU A 343 -20.46 8.99 9.51
C LEU A 343 -21.40 8.55 10.64
N ALA A 344 -21.67 9.43 11.60
CA ALA A 344 -22.57 9.17 12.73
C ALA A 344 -24.00 8.90 12.25
N TRP A 345 -24.47 9.68 11.28
CA TRP A 345 -25.79 9.48 10.68
C TRP A 345 -25.88 8.14 9.95
N MET A 346 -24.84 7.75 9.20
CA MET A 346 -24.79 6.46 8.51
C MET A 346 -24.75 5.28 9.48
N GLU A 347 -23.99 5.37 10.57
CA GLU A 347 -23.98 4.34 11.62
C GLU A 347 -25.38 4.12 12.20
N ALA A 348 -26.14 5.19 12.41
CA ALA A 348 -27.48 5.13 13.00
C ALA A 348 -28.59 4.69 12.03
N ASN A 349 -28.53 5.11 10.76
CA ASN A 349 -29.64 4.96 9.81
C ASN A 349 -29.40 3.93 8.70
N ARG A 350 -28.13 3.70 8.32
CA ARG A 350 -27.72 2.83 7.20
C ARG A 350 -26.51 1.97 7.55
N PRO A 351 -26.62 1.07 8.54
CA PRO A 351 -25.53 0.18 8.92
C PRO A 351 -25.08 -0.74 7.79
N ASP A 352 -25.98 -1.01 6.83
CA ASP A 352 -25.70 -1.74 5.59
C ASP A 352 -24.66 -1.03 4.70
N LEU A 353 -24.63 0.31 4.69
CA LEU A 353 -23.60 1.07 3.97
C LEU A 353 -22.37 1.32 4.86
N PHE A 354 -22.57 1.48 6.17
CA PHE A 354 -21.49 1.72 7.13
C PHE A 354 -20.48 0.56 7.20
N GLN A 355 -20.88 -0.66 6.82
CA GLN A 355 -19.96 -1.81 6.68
C GLN A 355 -18.78 -1.56 5.72
N ALA A 356 -18.86 -0.53 4.87
CA ALA A 356 -17.75 -0.10 4.03
C ALA A 356 -16.53 0.38 4.84
N PHE A 357 -16.74 0.83 6.08
CA PHE A 357 -15.71 1.28 7.01
C PHE A 357 -15.23 0.18 7.98
N ASP A 358 -15.79 -1.03 7.89
CA ASP A 358 -15.48 -2.13 8.81
C ASP A 358 -14.03 -2.64 8.67
N GLY A 359 -13.59 -3.45 9.63
CA GLY A 359 -12.23 -3.94 9.69
C GLY A 359 -11.26 -2.82 10.04
N LYS A 360 -10.21 -2.65 9.21
CA LYS A 360 -9.11 -1.70 9.46
C LYS A 360 -9.23 -0.39 8.68
N VAL A 361 -10.22 -0.27 7.80
CA VAL A 361 -10.29 0.83 6.81
C VAL A 361 -10.31 2.19 7.50
N LEU A 362 -11.23 2.42 8.43
CA LEU A 362 -11.40 3.74 9.04
C LEU A 362 -10.15 4.19 9.81
N ALA A 363 -9.64 3.36 10.71
CA ALA A 363 -8.48 3.67 11.55
C ALA A 363 -7.20 3.83 10.73
N THR A 364 -6.92 2.91 9.79
CA THR A 364 -5.72 2.98 8.95
C THR A 364 -5.79 4.16 8.00
N LYS A 365 -6.93 4.44 7.35
CA LYS A 365 -7.03 5.57 6.42
C LYS A 365 -6.94 6.92 7.12
N ALA A 366 -7.64 7.10 8.24
CA ALA A 366 -7.56 8.31 9.05
C ALA A 366 -6.14 8.56 9.57
N SER A 367 -5.43 7.50 9.98
CA SER A 367 -4.08 7.62 10.54
C SER A 367 -3.00 7.78 9.49
N ALA A 368 -2.95 6.86 8.53
CA ALA A 368 -1.83 6.74 7.60
C ALA A 368 -1.90 7.75 6.46
N TYR A 369 -3.08 8.10 5.96
CA TYR A 369 -3.22 8.83 4.70
C TYR A 369 -3.73 10.26 4.87
N PHE A 370 -4.72 10.48 5.75
CA PHE A 370 -5.36 11.79 5.88
C PHE A 370 -4.97 12.58 7.13
N GLY A 371 -4.35 11.93 8.12
CA GLY A 371 -3.89 12.59 9.34
C GLY A 371 -5.03 13.16 10.20
N ARG A 372 -6.16 12.46 10.33
CA ARG A 372 -7.39 12.98 10.96
C ARG A 372 -7.64 12.39 12.36
N PRO A 373 -7.19 13.04 13.45
CA PRO A 373 -7.47 12.59 14.81
C PRO A 373 -8.97 12.66 15.15
N ASP A 374 -9.73 13.59 14.57
CA ASP A 374 -11.17 13.73 14.83
C ASP A 374 -11.96 12.49 14.39
N VAL A 375 -11.56 11.88 13.27
CA VAL A 375 -12.12 10.62 12.79
C VAL A 375 -11.75 9.46 13.71
N LEU A 376 -10.56 9.50 14.33
CA LEU A 376 -10.12 8.50 15.31
C LEU A 376 -10.87 8.65 16.64
N ASP A 377 -11.14 9.88 17.09
CA ASP A 377 -12.02 10.16 18.24
C ASP A 377 -13.42 9.57 18.00
N TYR A 378 -14.02 9.85 16.83
CA TYR A 378 -15.28 9.23 16.44
C TYR A 378 -15.20 7.69 16.41
N TRP A 379 -14.16 7.11 15.81
CA TRP A 379 -13.98 5.66 15.73
C TRP A 379 -13.88 5.00 17.12
N LYS A 380 -13.21 5.67 18.07
CA LYS A 380 -13.11 5.21 19.46
C LYS A 380 -14.47 5.21 20.16
N GLU A 381 -15.28 6.25 19.96
CA GLU A 381 -16.58 6.43 20.62
C GLU A 381 -17.74 5.66 19.96
N SER A 382 -17.59 5.30 18.69
CA SER A 382 -18.58 4.61 17.87
C SER A 382 -19.07 3.30 18.51
N ARG A 383 -20.39 3.06 18.41
CA ARG A 383 -21.03 1.84 18.95
C ARG A 383 -20.71 0.63 18.08
N TYR A 384 -20.54 0.85 16.78
CA TYR A 384 -20.23 -0.19 15.80
C TYR A 384 -18.89 -0.90 16.05
N PHE A 385 -17.88 -0.16 16.53
CA PHE A 385 -16.53 -0.71 16.76
C PHE A 385 -16.29 -1.20 18.19
N ARG A 386 -17.22 -0.94 19.11
CA ARG A 386 -17.09 -1.29 20.53
C ARG A 386 -16.77 -2.78 20.73
N GLY A 387 -15.67 -3.07 21.41
CA GLY A 387 -15.21 -4.43 21.69
C GLY A 387 -14.45 -5.11 20.55
N ARG A 388 -14.32 -4.46 19.38
CA ARG A 388 -13.54 -4.93 18.23
C ARG A 388 -12.33 -4.03 17.90
N HIS A 389 -12.08 -2.99 18.71
CA HIS A 389 -11.02 -2.00 18.47
C HIS A 389 -9.64 -2.63 18.26
N GLN A 390 -9.26 -3.67 19.02
CA GLN A 390 -7.96 -4.33 18.88
C GLN A 390 -7.77 -5.10 17.56
N GLN A 391 -8.85 -5.50 16.89
CA GLN A 391 -8.82 -6.16 15.58
C GLN A 391 -8.92 -5.14 14.42
N CYS A 392 -9.33 -3.91 14.71
CA CYS A 392 -9.63 -2.86 13.72
C CYS A 392 -8.46 -1.92 13.40
N TYR A 393 -7.22 -2.24 13.81
CA TYR A 393 -6.01 -1.54 13.36
C TYR A 393 -4.77 -2.45 13.40
N ASP A 394 -3.76 -2.08 12.62
CA ASP A 394 -2.46 -2.73 12.58
C ASP A 394 -1.33 -1.71 12.47
N ALA A 395 -0.11 -2.19 12.22
CA ALA A 395 1.07 -1.35 12.15
C ALA A 395 1.04 -0.33 10.99
N GLU A 396 0.26 -0.59 9.94
CA GLU A 396 0.14 0.31 8.79
C GLU A 396 -0.38 1.70 9.20
N ALA A 397 -1.24 1.77 10.23
CA ALA A 397 -1.76 3.03 10.75
C ALA A 397 -0.66 3.94 11.30
N LEU A 398 0.23 3.41 12.14
CA LEU A 398 1.31 4.16 12.79
C LEU A 398 2.54 4.34 11.88
N ASP A 399 2.86 3.32 11.08
CA ASP A 399 3.93 3.39 10.08
C ASP A 399 3.60 4.45 9.02
N GLY A 400 2.34 4.48 8.55
CA GLY A 400 1.85 5.48 7.61
C GLY A 400 1.78 6.89 8.20
N ALA A 401 1.34 7.02 9.46
CA ALA A 401 1.34 8.31 10.15
C ALA A 401 2.77 8.87 10.27
N SER A 402 3.75 8.01 10.57
CA SER A 402 5.17 8.38 10.63
C SER A 402 5.72 8.75 9.25
N LYS A 403 5.36 7.98 8.22
CA LYS A 403 5.75 8.23 6.82
C LYS A 403 5.29 9.59 6.30
N ASN A 404 4.12 10.07 6.71
CA ASN A 404 3.51 11.31 6.21
C ASN A 404 3.65 12.51 7.15
N GLY A 405 4.33 12.34 8.29
CA GLY A 405 4.59 13.45 9.21
C GLY A 405 3.43 13.77 10.17
N TYR A 406 2.47 12.87 10.38
CA TYR A 406 1.26 13.14 11.15
C TYR A 406 1.45 12.97 12.67
N ILE A 407 2.18 13.92 13.26
CA ILE A 407 2.49 13.93 14.71
C ILE A 407 1.22 13.94 15.56
N GLN A 408 0.20 14.69 15.15
CA GLN A 408 -1.09 14.76 15.87
C GLN A 408 -1.80 13.41 15.97
N VAL A 409 -1.64 12.55 14.95
CA VAL A 409 -2.17 11.19 14.95
C VAL A 409 -1.34 10.30 15.87
N LEU A 410 -0.01 10.41 15.82
CA LEU A 410 0.89 9.67 16.72
C LEU A 410 0.60 10.01 18.19
N ASP A 411 0.45 11.29 18.51
CA ASP A 411 0.10 11.76 19.85
C ASP A 411 -1.28 11.26 20.29
N TRP A 412 -2.27 11.26 19.37
CA TRP A 412 -3.59 10.67 19.64
C TRP A 412 -3.48 9.18 19.99
N TRP A 413 -2.73 8.40 19.21
CA TRP A 413 -2.54 6.98 19.47
C TRP A 413 -1.87 6.73 20.80
N TRP A 414 -0.84 7.51 21.14
CA TRP A 414 -0.10 7.31 22.38
C TRP A 414 -0.86 7.77 23.63
N ARG A 415 -1.44 8.97 23.61
CA ARG A 415 -2.04 9.58 24.82
C ARG A 415 -3.54 9.32 24.97
N ARG A 416 -4.28 9.22 23.87
CA ARG A 416 -5.75 9.23 23.89
C ARG A 416 -6.37 7.87 23.58
N SER A 417 -5.74 7.03 22.76
CA SER A 417 -6.37 5.79 22.30
C SER A 417 -6.64 4.80 23.45
N GLY A 418 -5.70 4.68 24.40
CA GLY A 418 -5.68 3.61 25.41
C GLY A 418 -5.40 2.22 24.82
N LEU A 419 -4.91 2.15 23.58
CA LEU A 419 -4.59 0.93 22.84
C LEU A 419 -3.07 0.78 22.68
N PRO A 420 -2.55 -0.45 22.54
CA PRO A 420 -1.11 -0.66 22.36
C PRO A 420 -0.63 -0.10 21.01
N LEU A 421 0.52 0.58 21.03
CA LEU A 421 1.17 1.06 19.81
C LEU A 421 1.74 -0.12 19.02
N ARG A 422 1.16 -0.38 17.84
CA ARG A 422 1.64 -1.40 16.90
C ARG A 422 2.38 -0.68 15.78
N PHE A 423 3.68 -0.86 15.66
CA PHE A 423 4.48 -0.26 14.60
C PHE A 423 5.62 -1.19 14.21
N THR A 424 6.19 -0.98 13.03
CA THR A 424 7.36 -1.73 12.54
C THR A 424 8.56 -0.81 12.35
N GLU A 425 9.70 -1.38 11.94
CA GLU A 425 10.88 -0.61 11.54
C GLU A 425 10.55 0.40 10.43
N ALA A 426 9.51 0.13 9.63
CA ALA A 426 9.06 1.01 8.57
C ALA A 426 8.66 2.41 9.07
N ALA A 427 8.16 2.56 10.30
CA ALA A 427 7.81 3.87 10.86
C ALA A 427 9.02 4.82 10.85
N LEU A 428 10.16 4.38 11.39
CA LEU A 428 11.37 5.18 11.49
C LEU A 428 12.10 5.27 10.14
N GLU A 429 12.09 4.18 9.36
CA GLU A 429 12.71 4.14 8.04
C GLU A 429 12.09 5.14 7.06
N GLN A 430 10.75 5.14 6.99
CA GLN A 430 10.02 6.02 6.08
C GLN A 430 10.07 7.47 6.55
N ALA A 431 9.93 7.73 7.86
CA ALA A 431 10.10 9.07 8.42
C ALA A 431 11.50 9.63 8.11
N SER A 432 12.54 8.79 8.20
CA SER A 432 13.92 9.17 7.90
C SER A 432 14.15 9.46 6.42
N GLY A 433 13.61 8.63 5.52
CA GLY A 433 13.72 8.85 4.08
C GLY A 433 12.97 10.09 3.59
N LYS A 434 11.81 10.40 4.20
CA LYS A 434 11.00 11.58 3.86
C LYS A 434 11.47 12.88 4.51
N GLY A 435 12.38 12.82 5.49
CA GLY A 435 12.91 14.03 6.14
C GLY A 435 12.08 14.53 7.34
N HIS A 436 11.22 13.70 7.93
CA HIS A 436 10.31 14.09 9.00
C HIS A 436 10.99 14.09 10.38
N LEU A 437 11.88 15.08 10.61
CA LEU A 437 12.64 15.25 11.86
C LEU A 437 11.75 15.29 13.10
N LEU A 438 10.65 16.05 13.06
CA LEU A 438 9.75 16.20 14.21
C LEU A 438 9.06 14.89 14.60
N VAL A 439 8.82 13.98 13.63
CA VAL A 439 8.30 12.64 13.92
C VAL A 439 9.37 11.79 14.62
N LEU A 440 10.63 11.88 14.19
CA LEU A 440 11.73 11.16 14.82
C LEU A 440 11.98 11.67 16.25
N GLU A 441 11.92 12.98 16.46
CA GLU A 441 11.95 13.59 17.80
C GLU A 441 10.80 13.09 18.66
N TRP A 442 9.57 13.07 18.13
CA TRP A 442 8.41 12.54 18.84
C TRP A 442 8.63 11.07 19.26
N TRP A 443 9.12 10.21 18.37
CA TRP A 443 9.41 8.81 18.70
C TRP A 443 10.48 8.65 19.79
N ARG A 444 11.55 9.45 19.71
CA ARG A 444 12.59 9.48 20.76
C ARG A 444 12.00 9.89 22.10
N ASP A 445 11.21 10.97 22.11
CA ASP A 445 10.66 11.53 23.35
C ASP A 445 9.57 10.63 23.94
N ALA A 446 8.79 9.95 23.10
CA ALA A 446 7.81 8.94 23.54
C ALA A 446 8.51 7.72 24.14
N ALA A 447 9.55 7.19 23.49
CA ALA A 447 10.33 6.07 24.01
C ALA A 447 11.12 6.39 25.28
N ALA A 448 11.50 7.65 25.48
CA ALA A 448 12.12 8.10 26.73
C ALA A 448 11.12 8.19 27.90
N GLN A 449 9.83 8.31 27.61
CA GLN A 449 8.76 8.40 28.62
C GLN A 449 8.07 7.07 28.90
N ASP A 450 8.05 6.17 27.92
CA ASP A 450 7.35 4.89 27.97
C ASP A 450 8.27 3.73 27.57
N ASP A 451 8.71 2.96 28.57
CA ASP A 451 9.61 1.81 28.40
C ASP A 451 9.00 0.69 27.53
N THR A 452 7.68 0.71 27.27
CA THR A 452 7.04 -0.27 26.37
C THR A 452 7.37 0.00 24.90
N ILE A 453 7.78 1.23 24.56
CA ILE A 453 8.11 1.65 23.21
C ILE A 453 9.57 1.34 22.91
N VAL A 454 9.82 0.16 22.33
CA VAL A 454 11.17 -0.23 21.90
C VAL A 454 11.42 0.25 20.48
N LEU A 455 12.24 1.29 20.33
CA LEU A 455 12.64 1.82 19.03
C LEU A 455 13.49 0.82 18.26
N ARG A 456 13.12 0.56 17.00
CA ARG A 456 13.86 -0.30 16.07
C ARG A 456 14.23 0.51 14.83
N PRO A 457 15.43 1.12 14.78
CA PRO A 457 15.82 2.00 13.68
C PRO A 457 15.95 1.29 12.33
N GLY A 458 16.13 -0.04 12.29
CA GLY A 458 16.26 -0.80 11.04
C GLY A 458 17.32 -0.18 10.11
N LYS A 459 16.93 0.06 8.85
CA LYS A 459 17.75 0.71 7.81
C LYS A 459 17.54 2.22 7.71
N SER A 460 17.01 2.88 8.75
CA SER A 460 16.62 4.31 8.72
C SER A 460 17.71 5.24 8.18
N LEU A 461 18.96 5.00 8.57
CA LEU A 461 20.09 5.79 8.12
C LEU A 461 20.37 5.63 6.61
N LEU A 462 20.17 4.43 6.06
CA LEU A 462 20.33 4.18 4.61
C LEU A 462 19.21 4.87 3.81
N TRP A 463 17.98 4.86 4.32
CA TRP A 463 16.86 5.56 3.70
C TRP A 463 17.07 7.09 3.70
N ALA A 464 17.56 7.66 4.80
CA ALA A 464 17.94 9.07 4.86
C ALA A 464 19.05 9.39 3.85
N ALA A 465 20.06 8.52 3.74
CA ALA A 465 21.17 8.67 2.80
C ALA A 465 20.72 8.60 1.34
N GLN A 466 19.82 7.65 1.00
CA GLN A 466 19.25 7.50 -0.34
C GLN A 466 18.54 8.77 -0.82
N HIS A 467 17.79 9.42 0.07
CA HIS A 467 16.99 10.61 -0.26
C HIS A 467 17.69 11.94 0.01
N GLY A 468 18.97 11.93 0.42
CA GLY A 468 19.73 13.16 0.62
C GLY A 468 19.35 13.93 1.89
N GLN A 469 18.77 13.27 2.91
CA GLN A 469 18.26 13.92 4.11
C GLN A 469 19.37 14.21 5.12
N ILE A 470 20.13 15.29 4.88
CA ILE A 470 21.32 15.68 5.65
C ILE A 470 21.00 15.91 7.14
N ASP A 471 19.92 16.65 7.44
CA ASP A 471 19.58 17.00 8.83
C ASP A 471 19.11 15.78 9.62
N VAL A 472 18.43 14.84 8.97
CA VAL A 472 18.04 13.54 9.59
C VAL A 472 19.27 12.73 9.96
N ILE A 473 20.30 12.69 9.11
CA ILE A 473 21.55 11.97 9.42
C ILE A 473 22.26 12.61 10.61
N ARG A 474 22.32 13.95 10.67
CA ARG A 474 22.85 14.66 11.85
C ARG A 474 22.09 14.31 13.10
N TRP A 475 20.76 14.31 13.02
CA TRP A 475 19.89 13.97 14.14
C TRP A 475 20.13 12.54 14.63
N TRP A 476 20.22 11.55 13.73
CA TRP A 476 20.51 10.15 14.09
C TRP A 476 21.85 9.99 14.80
N MET A 477 22.86 10.75 14.38
CA MET A 477 24.18 10.71 15.04
C MET A 477 24.19 11.39 16.40
N ALA A 478 23.30 12.37 16.61
CA ALA A 478 23.15 13.08 17.88
C ALA A 478 22.16 12.42 18.85
N SER A 479 21.25 11.57 18.37
CA SER A 479 20.13 11.04 19.16
C SER A 479 20.54 10.01 20.21
N GLY A 480 21.75 9.45 20.12
CA GLY A 480 22.23 8.40 21.02
C GLY A 480 21.54 7.04 20.83
N ILE A 481 20.66 6.91 19.84
CA ILE A 481 19.99 5.65 19.49
C ILE A 481 20.98 4.77 18.72
N PRO A 482 21.15 3.47 19.06
CA PRO A 482 22.04 2.59 18.32
C PRO A 482 21.65 2.49 16.83
N VAL A 483 22.49 3.03 15.95
CA VAL A 483 22.23 3.03 14.51
C VAL A 483 22.86 1.80 13.86
N ALA A 484 22.05 1.01 13.17
CA ALA A 484 22.52 -0.13 12.36
C ALA A 484 22.94 0.32 10.95
N HIS A 485 23.76 -0.50 10.28
CA HIS A 485 24.11 -0.36 8.86
C HIS A 485 24.85 0.94 8.46
N GLY A 486 25.58 1.58 9.38
CA GLY A 486 26.37 2.78 9.07
C GLY A 486 27.39 2.57 7.93
N ASP A 487 27.91 1.36 7.77
CA ASP A 487 28.90 1.04 6.75
C ASP A 487 28.33 1.11 5.32
N GLY A 488 27.01 0.96 5.17
CA GLY A 488 26.34 1.02 3.87
C GLY A 488 26.05 2.44 3.37
N VAL A 489 26.21 3.48 4.20
CA VAL A 489 25.80 4.86 3.88
C VAL A 489 26.56 5.40 2.67
N ALA A 490 27.89 5.22 2.63
CA ALA A 490 28.72 5.72 1.54
C ALA A 490 28.35 5.06 0.19
N LYS A 491 28.06 3.76 0.21
CA LYS A 491 27.61 2.99 -0.97
C LYS A 491 26.26 3.47 -1.48
N ILE A 492 25.28 3.64 -0.59
CA ILE A 492 23.93 4.12 -0.95
C ILE A 492 23.98 5.57 -1.44
N ALA A 493 24.66 6.46 -0.73
CA ALA A 493 24.81 7.85 -1.15
C ALA A 493 25.48 7.96 -2.53
N SER A 494 26.46 7.09 -2.81
CA SER A 494 27.12 7.04 -4.12
C SER A 494 26.20 6.55 -5.23
N ARG A 495 25.43 5.49 -4.97
CA ARG A 495 24.44 4.96 -5.93
C ARG A 495 23.38 6.00 -6.33
N TRP A 496 22.97 6.87 -5.41
CA TRP A 496 21.89 7.85 -5.61
C TRP A 496 22.38 9.28 -5.88
N GLY A 497 23.68 9.50 -6.05
CA GLY A 497 24.21 10.82 -6.44
C GLY A 497 24.30 11.84 -5.30
N GLN A 498 24.27 11.41 -4.04
CA GLN A 498 24.11 12.28 -2.87
C GLN A 498 25.44 12.77 -2.30
N VAL A 499 26.07 13.73 -2.99
CA VAL A 499 27.37 14.31 -2.58
C VAL A 499 27.32 14.95 -1.19
N GLY A 500 26.23 15.67 -0.87
CA GLY A 500 26.07 16.32 0.44
C GLY A 500 26.01 15.32 1.60
N VAL A 501 25.47 14.12 1.36
CA VAL A 501 25.44 13.04 2.35
C VAL A 501 26.84 12.44 2.54
N LEU A 502 27.59 12.22 1.45
CA LEU A 502 28.98 11.72 1.53
C LEU A 502 29.87 12.67 2.33
N GLU A 503 29.76 13.98 2.05
CA GLU A 503 30.50 15.00 2.77
C GLU A 503 30.15 15.04 4.26
N LEU A 504 28.86 15.01 4.58
CA LEU A 504 28.41 14.98 5.97
C LEU A 504 28.91 13.71 6.68
N TRP A 505 28.76 12.56 6.04
CA TRP A 505 29.12 11.27 6.61
C TRP A 505 30.62 11.19 6.89
N ARG A 506 31.46 11.72 5.98
CA ARG A 506 32.90 11.89 6.19
C ARG A 506 33.16 12.77 7.43
N LYS A 507 32.53 13.94 7.52
CA LYS A 507 32.72 14.87 8.65
C LYS A 507 32.31 14.24 10.00
N LEU A 508 31.28 13.40 10.03
CA LEU A 508 30.77 12.77 11.25
C LEU A 508 31.59 11.56 11.71
N LYS A 509 32.07 10.72 10.79
CA LYS A 509 32.86 9.52 11.12
C LYS A 509 34.36 9.79 11.20
N GLY A 510 34.83 10.81 10.49
CA GLY A 510 36.25 11.06 10.23
C GLY A 510 36.73 10.28 9.00
N ASP A 511 37.79 10.79 8.39
CA ASP A 511 38.31 10.33 7.09
C ASP A 511 38.76 8.85 7.13
N ASP A 512 39.39 8.41 8.22
CA ASP A 512 39.94 7.05 8.38
C ASP A 512 38.90 5.97 8.70
N LYS A 513 37.69 6.38 9.10
CA LYS A 513 36.61 5.47 9.53
C LYS A 513 35.50 5.34 8.49
N LEU A 514 35.70 5.89 7.30
CA LEU A 514 34.77 5.78 6.20
C LEU A 514 34.84 4.36 5.62
N ALA A 515 33.80 3.56 5.83
CA ALA A 515 33.68 2.22 5.24
C ALA A 515 33.18 2.31 3.79
N PHE A 516 33.95 1.75 2.86
CA PHE A 516 33.58 1.60 1.44
C PHE A 516 34.34 0.41 0.82
N ASP A 517 33.78 -0.14 -0.26
CA ASP A 517 34.35 -1.22 -1.07
C ASP A 517 34.65 -0.73 -2.49
N GLY A 518 35.34 -1.53 -3.31
CA GLY A 518 35.61 -1.20 -4.71
C GLY A 518 34.35 -1.06 -5.60
N GLU A 519 33.18 -1.46 -5.11
CA GLU A 519 31.90 -1.30 -5.80
C GLU A 519 31.32 0.13 -5.67
N VAL A 520 31.90 0.96 -4.80
CA VAL A 520 31.39 2.31 -4.52
C VAL A 520 31.40 3.23 -5.76
N LEU A 521 32.24 2.92 -6.76
CA LEU A 521 32.35 3.66 -8.03
C LEU A 521 31.52 3.06 -9.17
N VAL A 522 31.06 1.81 -9.05
CA VAL A 522 30.30 1.09 -10.10
C VAL A 522 28.93 1.74 -10.30
N GLN A 523 28.17 1.85 -9.21
CA GLN A 523 26.81 2.39 -9.24
C GLN A 523 26.72 3.86 -9.70
N PRO A 524 27.55 4.81 -9.21
CA PRO A 524 27.56 6.16 -9.75
C PRO A 524 28.01 6.23 -11.21
N THR A 525 28.78 5.25 -11.72
CA THR A 525 29.15 5.16 -13.15
C THR A 525 27.94 4.76 -14.00
N ILE A 526 27.18 3.73 -13.61
CA ILE A 526 25.96 3.29 -14.30
C ILE A 526 24.95 4.45 -14.41
N HIS A 527 24.69 5.13 -13.29
CA HIS A 527 23.68 6.19 -13.17
C HIS A 527 24.21 7.61 -13.51
N GLN A 528 25.46 7.72 -13.97
CA GLN A 528 26.07 8.96 -14.44
C GLN A 528 26.19 10.08 -13.39
N HIS A 529 26.43 9.72 -12.14
CA HIS A 529 26.62 10.66 -11.04
C HIS A 529 28.06 11.19 -10.99
N ILE A 530 28.42 12.07 -11.93
CA ILE A 530 29.77 12.66 -12.04
C ILE A 530 30.18 13.40 -10.76
N GLY A 531 29.26 14.10 -10.10
CA GLY A 531 29.57 14.81 -8.85
C GLY A 531 30.04 13.87 -7.73
N VAL A 532 29.51 12.65 -7.67
CA VAL A 532 29.95 11.61 -6.73
C VAL A 532 31.33 11.07 -7.13
N LEU A 533 31.55 10.79 -8.40
CA LEU A 533 32.85 10.33 -8.91
C LEU A 533 33.95 11.36 -8.63
N GLU A 534 33.67 12.65 -8.87
CA GLU A 534 34.58 13.74 -8.55
C GLU A 534 34.81 13.89 -7.04
N TRP A 535 33.79 13.67 -6.22
CA TRP A 535 33.95 13.65 -4.77
C TRP A 535 34.89 12.53 -4.32
N TRP A 536 34.70 11.29 -4.81
CA TRP A 536 35.59 10.16 -4.49
C TRP A 536 37.01 10.38 -4.99
N ARG A 537 37.19 11.02 -6.15
CA ARG A 537 38.52 11.44 -6.62
C ARG A 537 39.13 12.43 -5.62
N LYS A 538 38.45 13.53 -5.30
CA LYS A 538 38.95 14.52 -4.34
C LYS A 538 39.27 13.89 -2.98
N PHE A 539 38.47 12.92 -2.53
CA PHE A 539 38.73 12.13 -1.32
C PHE A 539 40.01 11.29 -1.43
N ALA A 540 40.21 10.60 -2.56
CA ALA A 540 41.41 9.80 -2.81
C ALA A 540 42.70 10.64 -2.80
N TYR A 541 42.64 11.84 -3.38
CA TYR A 541 43.77 12.77 -3.44
C TYR A 541 43.94 13.64 -2.17
N GLY A 542 43.00 13.60 -1.22
CA GLY A 542 43.02 14.44 -0.03
C GLY A 542 42.75 15.92 -0.30
N GLU A 543 42.06 16.23 -1.40
CA GLU A 543 41.72 17.58 -1.86
C GLU A 543 40.45 18.14 -1.20
N LEU A 544 39.72 17.31 -0.45
CA LEU A 544 38.53 17.75 0.25
C LEU A 544 38.87 18.59 1.49
N GLU A 545 37.97 19.51 1.81
CA GLU A 545 38.13 20.45 2.92
C GLU A 545 38.35 19.71 4.24
N GLY A 546 39.47 20.02 4.92
CA GLY A 546 39.85 19.42 6.20
C GLY A 546 40.70 18.15 6.14
N MET A 547 41.03 17.62 4.95
CA MET A 547 41.88 16.42 4.82
C MET A 547 43.39 16.72 4.83
N GLU A 548 43.80 17.99 4.69
CA GLU A 548 45.22 18.42 4.73
C GLU A 548 46.14 17.63 3.76
N GLY A 549 45.60 17.13 2.64
CA GLY A 549 46.36 16.32 1.67
C GLY A 549 46.55 14.84 2.05
N ARG A 550 45.82 14.33 3.05
CA ARG A 550 45.82 12.90 3.40
C ARG A 550 45.12 12.10 2.30
N LYS A 551 45.89 11.21 1.68
CA LYS A 551 45.42 10.37 0.56
C LYS A 551 44.79 9.08 1.07
N HIS A 552 43.66 8.71 0.47
CA HIS A 552 42.99 7.45 0.73
C HIS A 552 42.95 6.60 -0.55
N ARG A 553 43.11 5.28 -0.38
CA ARG A 553 43.11 4.35 -1.50
C ARG A 553 41.67 3.96 -1.84
N VAL A 554 41.10 4.58 -2.86
CA VAL A 554 39.80 4.18 -3.41
C VAL A 554 40.05 3.18 -4.52
N GLU A 555 39.77 1.91 -4.24
CA GLU A 555 40.02 0.82 -5.19
C GLU A 555 38.89 0.67 -6.22
N TYR A 556 39.22 0.19 -7.42
CA TYR A 556 38.26 -0.20 -8.45
C TYR A 556 38.85 -1.26 -9.38
N ARG A 557 38.00 -2.08 -10.02
CA ARG A 557 38.42 -3.03 -11.06
C ARG A 557 38.03 -2.50 -12.43
N THR A 558 38.94 -2.63 -13.40
CA THR A 558 38.68 -2.14 -14.77
C THR A 558 37.48 -2.83 -15.40
N CYS A 559 37.34 -4.15 -15.20
CA CYS A 559 36.19 -4.92 -15.72
C CYS A 559 34.85 -4.42 -15.18
N ASP A 560 34.75 -4.17 -13.87
CA ASP A 560 33.49 -3.74 -13.24
C ASP A 560 33.07 -2.33 -13.71
N ILE A 561 34.04 -1.45 -13.97
CA ILE A 561 33.78 -0.11 -14.48
C ILE A 561 33.44 -0.14 -15.98
N GLU A 562 34.04 -1.04 -16.76
CA GLU A 562 33.70 -1.23 -18.17
C GLU A 562 32.29 -1.78 -18.33
N GLU A 563 31.95 -2.84 -17.60
CA GLU A 563 30.59 -3.38 -17.53
C GLU A 563 29.59 -2.29 -17.09
N ALA A 564 29.93 -1.51 -16.06
CA ALA A 564 29.11 -0.38 -15.62
C ALA A 564 28.92 0.73 -16.68
N LEU A 565 29.93 0.96 -17.54
CA LEU A 565 29.84 1.91 -18.64
C LEU A 565 28.98 1.36 -19.78
N GLU A 566 29.02 0.07 -20.05
CA GLU A 566 28.16 -0.59 -21.03
C GLU A 566 26.69 -0.57 -20.56
N ASP A 567 26.46 -0.88 -19.28
CA ASP A 567 25.15 -0.87 -18.62
C ASP A 567 24.62 0.54 -18.29
N SER A 568 25.38 1.59 -18.58
CA SER A 568 25.00 2.96 -18.23
C SER A 568 23.76 3.41 -18.99
N ILE A 569 22.82 3.99 -18.25
CA ILE A 569 21.52 4.45 -18.74
C ILE A 569 21.64 5.90 -19.21
N GLY A 570 21.46 6.15 -20.52
CA GLY A 570 21.45 7.50 -21.10
C GLY A 570 22.72 7.83 -21.89
N ASP A 571 23.05 9.13 -22.00
CA ASP A 571 24.23 9.59 -22.74
C ASP A 571 25.51 9.28 -21.97
N GLN A 572 26.29 8.31 -22.45
CA GLN A 572 27.48 7.82 -21.75
C GLN A 572 28.70 8.73 -21.93
N GLU A 573 28.68 9.68 -22.86
CA GLU A 573 29.85 10.49 -23.20
C GLU A 573 30.45 11.26 -22.02
N PRO A 574 29.66 11.91 -21.14
CA PRO A 574 30.22 12.69 -20.03
C PRO A 574 30.99 11.81 -19.02
N VAL A 575 30.44 10.63 -18.70
CA VAL A 575 31.03 9.69 -17.73
C VAL A 575 32.24 8.97 -18.34
N ARG A 576 32.17 8.58 -19.61
CA ARG A 576 33.31 8.03 -20.35
C ARG A 576 34.46 9.03 -20.43
N ARG A 577 34.16 10.30 -20.72
CA ARG A 577 35.17 11.38 -20.71
C ARG A 577 35.80 11.56 -19.33
N TRP A 578 34.99 11.51 -18.27
CA TRP A 578 35.50 11.59 -16.91
C TRP A 578 36.46 10.44 -16.61
N TRP A 579 36.06 9.19 -16.86
CA TRP A 579 36.92 8.02 -16.64
C TRP A 579 38.20 8.04 -17.50
N ALA A 580 38.11 8.47 -18.76
CA ALA A 580 39.27 8.63 -19.64
C ALA A 580 40.27 9.65 -19.08
N SER A 581 39.77 10.76 -18.51
CA SER A 581 40.62 11.79 -17.89
C SER A 581 41.25 11.35 -16.57
N ASN A 582 40.68 10.34 -15.90
CA ASN A 582 41.14 9.83 -14.60
C ASN A 582 41.77 8.43 -14.70
N GLY A 583 42.33 8.07 -15.87
CA GLY A 583 43.24 6.93 -16.00
C GLY A 583 42.60 5.57 -16.30
N LEU A 584 41.31 5.51 -16.70
CA LEU A 584 40.72 4.27 -17.22
C LEU A 584 41.30 3.95 -18.61
N ASN A 585 41.94 2.78 -18.73
CA ASN A 585 42.46 2.29 -20.01
C ASN A 585 41.77 0.97 -20.37
N LEU A 586 40.89 1.02 -21.38
CA LEU A 586 40.08 -0.13 -21.82
C LEU A 586 40.87 -1.12 -22.72
N GLY A 587 42.10 -0.79 -23.12
CA GLY A 587 42.92 -1.60 -24.04
C GLY A 587 43.81 -2.67 -23.40
N LEU A 588 43.57 -3.06 -22.15
CA LEU A 588 44.45 -3.94 -21.37
C LEU A 588 44.17 -5.45 -21.62
N ARG A 589 45.14 -6.33 -21.37
CA ARG A 589 44.98 -7.79 -21.55
C ARG A 589 44.12 -8.41 -20.42
N ASN A 590 43.41 -9.51 -20.70
CA ASN A 590 42.44 -10.19 -19.80
C ASN A 590 42.90 -10.44 -18.34
N VAL A 591 44.21 -10.57 -18.07
CA VAL A 591 44.74 -10.81 -16.71
C VAL A 591 44.91 -9.50 -15.91
N GLU A 592 45.12 -8.38 -16.59
CA GLU A 592 45.24 -7.05 -15.99
C GLU A 592 43.87 -6.41 -15.74
N TRP A 593 42.83 -6.92 -16.40
CA TRP A 593 41.43 -6.50 -16.25
C TRP A 593 40.84 -6.78 -14.87
N MET A 594 41.20 -7.90 -14.25
CA MET A 594 40.67 -8.33 -12.94
C MET A 594 41.46 -7.78 -11.74
N ARG A 595 42.53 -7.01 -11.97
CA ARG A 595 43.37 -6.49 -10.87
C ARG A 595 42.78 -5.20 -10.30
N PRO A 596 42.77 -5.03 -8.95
CA PRO A 596 42.35 -3.78 -8.34
C PRO A 596 43.33 -2.66 -8.69
N ARG A 597 42.78 -1.51 -9.08
CA ARG A 597 43.44 -0.23 -9.34
C ARG A 597 42.96 0.80 -8.34
N TYR A 598 43.61 1.96 -8.28
CA TYR A 598 43.28 3.04 -7.36
C TYR A 598 43.08 4.34 -8.13
N LEU A 599 42.13 5.16 -7.69
CA LEU A 599 41.89 6.51 -8.22
C LEU A 599 43.07 7.47 -7.99
#